data_AF-A0A7W1ZC74-F1
#
_entry.id   AF-A0A7W1ZC74-F1
#
_cell.length_a   1.000
_cell.length_b   1.000
_cell.length_c   1.000
_cell.angle_alpha   90.00
_cell.angle_beta   90.00
_cell.angle_gamma   90.00
#
_symmetry.space_group_name_H-M   'P 1'
#
loop_
_entity.id
_entity.type
_entity.pdbx_description
1 polymer ?
#
loop_
_entity_poly.entity_id
_entity_poly.type
_entity_poly.pdbx_seq_one_letter_code
_entity_poly.pdbx_strand_id
1 'polypeptide(L)' 'MVKTLLLLFTLFLTIGALAQDKNPTVINGQITRNIDEDVEGVAVYNTTTKRGSVSDADGNFRFINQESF' A
#
# COMPACT_ATOMS: atom_id res chain seq x y z
N MET A 1 -5.97 -37.98 23.99
CA MET A 1 -5.28 -37.59 22.74
C MET A 1 -6.09 -36.61 21.89
N VAL A 2 -7.32 -36.92 21.48
CA VAL A 2 -8.12 -36.03 20.60
C VAL A 2 -8.33 -34.63 21.18
N LYS A 3 -8.61 -34.50 22.49
CA LYS A 3 -8.79 -33.20 23.17
C LYS A 3 -7.53 -32.31 23.11
N THR A 4 -6.36 -32.92 23.28
CA THR A 4 -5.06 -32.24 23.20
C THR A 4 -4.76 -31.79 21.78
N LEU A 5 -5.05 -32.65 20.80
CA LEU A 5 -4.88 -32.34 19.38
C LEU A 5 -5.79 -31.17 18.95
N LEU A 6 -7.03 -31.16 19.42
CA LEU A 6 -7.98 -30.08 19.15
C LEU A 6 -7.49 -28.74 19.71
N LEU A 7 -6.93 -28.75 20.93
CA LEU A 7 -6.37 -27.56 21.57
C LEU A 7 -5.18 -26.99 20.78
N LEU A 8 -4.25 -27.84 20.34
CA LEU A 8 -3.13 -27.44 19.49
C LEU A 8 -3.63 -26.88 18.15
N PHE A 9 -4.62 -27.54 17.53
CA PHE A 9 -5.19 -27.08 16.27
C PHE A 9 -5.80 -25.68 16.39
N THR A 10 -6.57 -25.42 17.46
CA THR A 10 -7.14 -24.09 17.72
C THR A 10 -6.08 -23.03 18.03
N LEU A 11 -4.98 -23.40 18.69
CA LEU A 11 -3.90 -22.48 19.03
C LEU A 11 -3.13 -22.01 17.80
N PHE A 12 -2.90 -22.89 16.81
CA PHE A 12 -2.20 -22.49 15.58
C PHE A 12 -3.09 -21.71 14.61
N LEU A 13 -4.40 -21.95 14.64
CA LEU A 13 -5.38 -21.21 13.83
C LEU A 13 -5.44 -19.71 14.17
N THR A 14 -5.27 -19.35 15.44
CA THR A 14 -5.34 -17.94 15.89
C THR A 14 -4.11 -17.13 15.47
N ILE A 15 -2.93 -17.76 15.37
CA ILE A 15 -1.69 -17.10 14.95
C ILE A 15 -1.77 -16.67 13.47
N GLY A 16 -2.34 -17.53 12.62
CA GLY A 16 -2.54 -17.21 11.19
C GLY A 16 -3.52 -16.07 10.94
N ALA A 17 -4.51 -15.88 11.81
CA ALA A 17 -5.48 -14.79 11.70
C ALA A 17 -4.87 -13.41 12.04
N LEU A 18 -3.86 -13.36 12.92
CA LEU A 18 -3.17 -12.12 13.31
C LEU A 18 -2.14 -11.65 12.26
N ALA A 19 -1.82 -12.49 11.28
CA ALA A 19 -0.88 -12.18 10.20
C ALA A 19 -1.56 -11.61 8.94
N GLN A 20 -2.87 -11.32 8.97
CA GLN A 20 -3.52 -10.64 7.86
C GLN A 20 -3.03 -9.19 7.78
N ASP A 21 -2.13 -8.97 6.82
CA ASP A 21 -1.51 -7.70 6.52
C ASP A 21 -2.52 -6.56 6.38
N LYS A 22 -2.15 -5.39 6.89
CA LYS A 22 -2.90 -4.15 6.69
C LYS A 22 -3.06 -3.91 5.19
N ASN A 23 -4.31 -3.76 4.73
CA ASN A 23 -4.58 -3.32 3.37
C ASN A 23 -3.76 -2.05 3.08
N PRO A 24 -2.87 -2.08 2.07
CA PRO A 24 -2.05 -0.92 1.76
C PRO A 24 -2.95 0.23 1.32
N THR A 25 -2.81 1.38 1.96
CA THR A 25 -3.48 2.60 1.50
C THR A 25 -2.81 3.06 0.22
N VAL A 26 -3.48 2.88 -0.92
CA VAL A 26 -2.99 3.36 -2.22
C VAL A 26 -3.39 4.83 -2.37
N ILE A 27 -2.40 5.69 -2.68
CA ILE A 27 -2.64 7.05 -3.13
C ILE A 27 -2.41 7.06 -4.65
N ASN A 28 -3.40 7.51 -5.40
CA ASN A 28 -3.33 7.69 -6.83
C ASN A 28 -4.06 8.98 -7.25
N GLY A 29 -3.73 9.46 -8.45
CA GLY A 29 -4.34 10.65 -9.01
C GLY A 29 -3.72 10.99 -10.36
N GLN A 30 -4.16 12.13 -10.90
CA GLN A 30 -3.67 12.67 -12.16
C GLN A 30 -3.28 14.13 -11.96
N ILE A 31 -2.12 14.52 -12.49
CA ILE A 31 -1.67 15.91 -12.54
C ILE A 31 -2.10 16.47 -13.89
N THR A 32 -2.88 17.55 -13.88
CA THR A 32 -3.36 18.22 -15.10
C THR A 32 -2.76 19.61 -15.21
N ARG A 33 -2.50 20.05 -16.44
CA ARG A 33 -2.01 21.40 -16.77
C ARG A 33 -2.93 22.04 -17.81
N ASN A 34 -3.01 23.37 -17.82
CA ASN A 34 -3.80 24.14 -18.78
C ASN A 34 -3.19 24.23 -20.21
N ILE A 35 -2.08 23.55 -20.47
CA ILE A 35 -1.30 23.63 -21.70
C ILE A 35 -0.96 22.18 -22.10
N ASP A 36 -1.09 21.84 -23.38
CA ASP A 36 -0.74 20.52 -23.98
C ASP A 36 0.78 20.28 -23.97
N GLU A 37 1.38 20.29 -22.79
CA GLU A 37 2.74 19.79 -22.57
C GLU A 37 2.67 18.52 -21.73
N ASP A 38 3.62 17.62 -22.01
CA ASP A 38 3.81 16.40 -21.26
C ASP A 38 3.97 16.69 -19.76
N VAL A 39 3.28 15.89 -18.94
CA VAL A 39 3.29 15.99 -17.48
C VAL A 39 4.18 14.89 -16.86
N GLU A 40 4.83 14.08 -17.69
CA GLU A 40 5.79 13.06 -17.27
C GLU A 40 6.92 13.66 -16.41
N GLY A 41 7.31 12.94 -15.36
CA GLY A 41 8.47 13.32 -14.56
C GLY A 41 8.16 14.19 -13.34
N VAL A 42 6.89 14.59 -13.11
CA VAL A 42 6.54 15.30 -11.87
C VAL A 42 6.56 14.34 -10.69
N ALA A 43 7.37 14.65 -9.68
CA ALA A 43 7.48 13.87 -8.45
C ALA A 43 6.38 14.27 -7.45
N VAL A 44 5.60 13.29 -7.00
CA VAL A 44 4.62 13.42 -5.92
C VAL A 44 5.15 12.69 -4.70
N TYR A 45 5.24 13.39 -3.58
CA TYR A 45 5.84 12.86 -2.36
C TYR A 45 5.02 13.22 -1.13
N ASN A 46 4.69 12.22 -0.32
CA ASN A 46 4.12 12.39 1.00
C ASN A 46 5.25 12.62 2.01
N THR A 47 5.29 13.83 2.58
CA THR A 47 6.32 14.24 3.54
C THR A 47 6.25 13.52 4.88
N THR A 48 5.08 13.03 5.27
CA THR A 48 4.89 12.27 6.51
C THR A 48 5.46 10.86 6.37
N THR A 49 5.03 10.11 5.35
CA THR A 49 5.42 8.70 5.19
C THR A 49 6.71 8.49 4.41
N LYS A 50 7.26 9.57 3.84
CA LYS A 50 8.44 9.56 2.99
C LYS A 50 8.30 8.67 1.75
N ARG A 51 7.07 8.50 1.26
CA ARG A 51 6.74 7.72 0.06
C ARG A 51 6.31 8.65 -1.07
N GLY A 52 6.55 8.21 -2.29
CA GLY A 52 6.15 8.97 -3.47
C GLY A 52 6.23 8.15 -4.74
N SER A 53 5.85 8.78 -5.85
CA SER A 53 6.05 8.26 -7.20
C SER A 53 6.26 9.43 -8.16
N VAL A 54 6.65 9.09 -9.38
CA VAL A 54 6.78 10.02 -10.50
C VAL A 54 5.59 9.78 -11.43
N SER A 55 5.07 10.85 -12.01
CA SER A 55 3.98 10.78 -12.99
C SER A 55 4.43 10.28 -14.35
N ASP A 56 3.53 9.61 -15.06
CA ASP A 56 3.69 9.19 -16.46
C ASP A 56 3.29 10.30 -17.45
N ALA A 57 3.34 10.00 -18.75
CA ALA A 57 3.02 10.92 -19.84
C ALA A 57 1.57 11.46 -19.82
N ASP A 58 0.65 10.71 -19.20
CA ASP A 58 -0.73 11.13 -19.01
C ASP A 58 -0.92 11.88 -17.68
N GLY A 59 0.17 12.12 -16.94
CA GLY A 59 0.18 12.77 -15.62
C GLY A 59 -0.29 11.87 -14.48
N ASN A 60 -0.50 10.56 -14.70
CA ASN A 60 -0.97 9.66 -13.67
C ASN A 60 0.16 9.30 -12.70
N PHE A 61 -0.17 9.22 -11.42
CA PHE A 61 0.75 8.73 -10.40
C PHE A 61 0.04 7.75 -9.47
N ARG A 62 0.82 6.84 -8.89
CA ARG A 62 0.35 5.89 -7.88
C ARG A 62 1.49 5.48 -6.95
N PHE A 63 1.26 5.54 -5.65
CA PHE A 63 2.18 5.00 -4.64
C PHE A 63 1.44 4.42 -3.44
N ILE A 64 2.09 3.49 -2.74
CA ILE A 64 1.58 2.91 -1.50
C ILE A 64 1.99 3.82 -0.34
N ASN A 65 1.01 4.26 0.42
CA ASN A 65 1.19 5.09 1.60
C ASN A 65 1.15 4.22 2.84
N GLN A 66 2.27 3.57 3.14
CA GLN A 66 2.42 2.70 4.30
C GLN A 66 3.75 3.00 4.99
N GLU A 67 3.68 3.24 6.30
CA GLU A 67 4.87 3.30 7.13
C GLU A 67 5.46 1.89 7.22
N SER A 68 6.76 1.78 6.96
CA SER A 68 7.52 0.58 7.30
C SER A 68 7.59 0.51 8.83
N PHE A 69 6.79 -0.37 9.45
CA PHE A 69 6.95 -0.71 10.86
C PHE A 69 8.18 -1.57 11.07
#